data_AF-A0A961JUK1-F1
#
_entry.id   AF-A0A961JUK1-F1
#
_cell.length_a   1.000
_cell.length_b   1.000
_cell.length_c   1.000
_cell.angle_alpha   90.00
_cell.angle_beta   90.00
_cell.angle_gamma   90.00
#
_symmetry.space_group_name_H-M   'P 1'
#
loop_
_entity.id
_entity.type
_entity.pdbx_description
1 polymer ?
#
loop_
_entity_poly.entity_id
_entity_poly.type
_entity_poly.pdbx_seq_one_letter_code
_entity_poly.pdbx_strand_id
1 'polypeptide(L)'
;MPTGRISVWRGAVCAALCITAPAGAGPIATIESGAGVALPAGTAVLDIRDEESCLASSPPVARCLPAEQMLTGADGAPIGFHALRWALGTLGLTGAETLVIYQGDTVAPEDARAAAALVYLAGQAEVLVHAGPALETDVGGDGRAPWREVVYTAPMRTGEMTIAAAPAGSLRDRLSDFATGGGSVAFAAPGS
;
A
#
# COMPACT_ATOMS: atom_id res chain seq x y z
N MET A 1 40.37 60.09 -26.77
CA MET A 1 40.91 58.97 -25.96
C MET A 1 39.77 58.36 -25.15
N PRO A 2 39.18 57.23 -25.56
CA PRO A 2 38.27 56.47 -24.71
C PRO A 2 39.00 55.26 -24.11
N THR A 3 38.95 55.17 -22.79
CA THR A 3 39.45 54.07 -21.97
C THR A 3 38.51 52.88 -22.08
N GLY A 4 39.04 51.74 -22.52
CA GLY A 4 38.33 50.46 -22.57
C GLY A 4 38.13 49.84 -21.19
N ARG A 5 36.98 49.22 -20.99
CA ARG A 5 36.73 48.24 -19.91
C ARG A 5 36.33 46.92 -20.55
N ILE A 6 37.20 45.92 -20.39
CA ILE A 6 36.95 44.53 -20.77
C ILE A 6 36.19 43.89 -19.62
N SER A 7 34.94 43.49 -19.85
CA SER A 7 34.12 42.77 -18.90
C SER A 7 34.28 41.26 -19.13
N VAL A 8 34.86 40.57 -18.15
CA VAL A 8 35.08 39.12 -18.16
C VAL A 8 33.76 38.43 -17.82
N TRP A 9 33.17 37.73 -18.79
CA TRP A 9 32.02 36.86 -18.59
C TRP A 9 32.47 35.56 -17.91
N ARG A 10 32.03 35.34 -16.66
CA ARG A 10 32.16 34.07 -15.97
C ARG A 10 31.03 33.15 -16.41
N GLY A 11 31.36 32.14 -17.22
CA GLY A 11 30.45 31.05 -17.55
C GLY A 11 30.08 30.24 -16.31
N ALA A 12 28.79 30.13 -16.03
CA ALA A 12 28.27 29.18 -15.06
C ALA A 12 28.11 27.82 -15.74
N VAL A 13 28.97 26.87 -15.38
CA VAL A 13 28.82 25.46 -15.74
C VAL A 13 27.75 24.88 -14.81
N CYS A 14 26.55 24.65 -15.32
CA CYS A 14 25.54 23.84 -14.65
C CYS A 14 25.97 22.37 -14.70
N ALA A 15 26.51 21.86 -13.60
CA ALA A 15 26.67 20.42 -13.39
C ALA A 15 25.28 19.80 -13.24
N ALA A 16 24.84 19.06 -14.25
CA ALA A 16 23.65 18.22 -14.18
C ALA A 16 23.91 17.08 -13.19
N LEU A 17 23.27 17.14 -12.02
CA LEU A 17 23.24 16.05 -11.06
C LEU A 17 22.35 14.95 -11.64
N CYS A 18 22.95 13.88 -12.17
CA CYS A 18 22.23 12.65 -12.46
C CYS A 18 21.89 11.98 -11.13
N ILE A 19 20.64 12.14 -10.67
CA ILE A 19 20.10 11.35 -9.56
C ILE A 19 19.81 9.97 -10.12
N THR A 20 20.72 9.01 -9.91
CA THR A 20 20.43 7.59 -10.12
C THR A 20 19.54 7.13 -8.96
N ALA A 21 18.23 6.99 -9.22
CA ALA A 21 17.33 6.33 -8.27
C ALA A 21 17.82 4.89 -8.04
N PRO A 22 17.85 4.39 -6.80
CA PRO A 22 18.19 2.99 -6.55
C PRO A 22 17.12 2.11 -7.22
N ALA A 23 17.52 1.36 -8.24
CA ALA A 23 16.72 0.29 -8.82
C ALA A 23 16.73 -0.89 -7.83
N GLY A 24 15.89 -0.82 -6.80
CA GLY A 24 15.85 -1.86 -5.77
C GLY A 24 14.81 -1.67 -4.65
N ALA A 25 13.96 -0.64 -4.71
CA ALA A 25 12.81 -0.56 -3.82
C ALA A 25 11.57 -1.07 -4.56
N GLY A 26 10.90 -2.08 -4.00
CA GLY A 26 9.60 -2.52 -4.47
C GLY A 26 8.55 -1.39 -4.41
N PRO A 27 7.39 -1.57 -5.07
CA PRO A 27 6.32 -0.59 -5.09
C PRO A 27 5.75 -0.27 -3.70
N ILE A 28 5.94 -1.17 -2.73
CA ILE A 28 5.45 -1.02 -1.36
C ILE A 28 6.63 -0.84 -0.42
N ALA A 29 6.67 0.29 0.28
CA ALA A 29 7.68 0.54 1.30
C ALA A 29 7.25 -0.02 2.65
N THR A 30 8.23 -0.37 3.48
CA THR A 30 8.02 -0.78 4.87
C THR A 30 8.36 0.38 5.80
N ILE A 31 7.56 0.54 6.85
CA ILE A 31 7.86 1.47 7.95
C ILE A 31 8.05 0.72 9.26
N GLU A 32 9.07 1.12 10.00
CA GLU A 32 9.28 0.70 11.38
C GLU A 32 8.83 1.84 12.29
N SER A 33 7.51 1.96 12.52
CA SER A 33 6.99 2.86 13.57
C SER A 33 6.87 2.09 14.88
N GLY A 34 7.35 2.67 15.97
CA GLY A 34 7.45 2.08 17.31
C GLY A 34 7.68 3.17 18.36
N ALA A 35 7.91 2.83 19.63
CA ALA A 35 7.98 3.76 20.78
C ALA A 35 8.81 5.04 20.51
N GLY A 36 8.16 6.08 19.97
CA GLY A 36 8.74 7.38 19.62
C GLY A 36 8.65 7.82 18.14
N VAL A 37 8.31 6.92 17.20
CA VAL A 37 8.10 7.24 15.78
C VAL A 37 6.60 7.27 15.49
N ALA A 38 6.05 8.47 15.36
CA ALA A 38 4.66 8.67 14.96
C ALA A 38 4.46 8.25 13.50
N LEU A 39 3.28 7.67 13.20
CA LEU A 39 2.82 7.55 11.82
C LEU A 39 2.82 8.94 11.15
N PRO A 40 3.11 9.02 9.85
CA PRO A 40 3.06 10.31 9.16
C PRO A 40 1.69 10.99 9.34
N ALA A 41 1.70 12.33 9.40
CA ALA A 41 0.45 13.07 9.47
C ALA A 41 -0.37 12.85 8.18
N GLY A 42 -1.67 12.60 8.33
CA GLY A 42 -2.56 12.35 7.19
C GLY A 42 -2.55 10.90 6.67
N THR A 43 -1.91 9.98 7.41
CA THR A 43 -1.97 8.56 7.14
C THR A 43 -3.29 7.95 7.63
N ALA A 44 -3.86 7.04 6.86
CA ALA A 44 -4.90 6.13 7.31
C ALA A 44 -4.27 4.78 7.68
N VAL A 45 -4.79 4.11 8.71
CA VAL A 45 -4.34 2.77 9.09
C VAL A 45 -5.41 1.75 8.76
N LEU A 46 -5.03 0.71 8.03
CA LEU A 46 -5.84 -0.47 7.79
C LEU A 46 -5.32 -1.61 8.64
N ASP A 47 -6.07 -1.98 9.67
CA ASP A 47 -5.74 -3.13 10.51
C ASP A 47 -6.32 -4.39 9.88
N ILE A 48 -5.44 -5.32 9.52
CA ILE A 48 -5.78 -6.54 8.79
C ILE A 48 -5.81 -7.78 9.68
N ARG A 49 -5.70 -7.62 10.99
CA ARG A 49 -5.96 -8.70 11.95
C ARG A 49 -7.44 -9.07 11.93
N ASP A 50 -7.79 -10.16 12.61
CA ASP A 50 -9.18 -10.56 12.76
C ASP A 50 -10.01 -9.42 13.38
N GLU A 51 -11.30 -9.41 13.04
CA GLU A 51 -12.20 -8.29 13.39
C GLU A 51 -12.31 -8.10 14.91
N GLU A 52 -12.32 -9.18 15.68
CA GLU A 52 -12.42 -9.11 17.15
C GLU A 52 -11.17 -8.44 17.74
N SER A 53 -9.97 -8.85 17.31
CA SER A 53 -8.72 -8.24 17.75
C SER A 53 -8.65 -6.75 17.41
N CYS A 54 -9.04 -6.38 16.18
CA CYS A 54 -9.04 -4.98 15.76
C CYS A 54 -10.03 -4.13 16.56
N LEU A 55 -11.26 -4.61 16.73
CA LEU A 55 -12.30 -3.88 17.48
C LEU A 55 -12.01 -3.82 18.98
N ALA A 56 -11.20 -4.73 19.52
CA ALA A 56 -10.80 -4.71 20.92
C ALA A 56 -9.67 -3.72 21.20
N SER A 57 -8.67 -3.65 20.32
CA SER A 57 -7.43 -2.91 20.57
C SER A 57 -6.68 -2.72 19.25
N SER A 58 -6.48 -1.48 18.81
CA SER A 58 -5.87 -1.19 17.50
C SER A 58 -4.94 0.02 17.54
N PRO A 59 -4.14 0.25 16.49
CA PRO A 59 -3.43 1.51 16.33
C PRO A 59 -4.39 2.70 16.26
N PRO A 60 -3.97 3.91 16.67
CA PRO A 60 -4.80 5.10 16.53
C PRO A 60 -5.29 5.28 15.10
N VAL A 61 -6.57 5.66 14.96
CA VAL A 61 -7.27 5.88 13.67
C VAL A 61 -7.32 4.67 12.73
N ALA A 62 -7.10 3.46 13.26
CA ALA A 62 -7.21 2.23 12.48
C ALA A 62 -8.65 1.94 12.08
N ARG A 63 -8.78 1.37 10.87
CA ARG A 63 -10.03 0.88 10.32
C ARG A 63 -9.89 -0.62 10.11
N CYS A 64 -10.87 -1.39 10.60
CA CYS A 64 -10.79 -2.84 10.59
C CYS A 64 -11.19 -3.41 9.23
N LEU A 65 -10.27 -4.11 8.58
CA LEU A 65 -10.53 -4.93 7.39
C LEU A 65 -9.63 -6.16 7.42
N PRO A 66 -10.09 -7.26 8.04
CA PRO A 66 -9.30 -8.47 8.18
C PRO A 66 -8.76 -8.98 6.85
N ALA A 67 -7.54 -9.52 6.87
CA ALA A 67 -6.86 -10.02 5.68
C ALA A 67 -7.70 -11.06 4.93
N GLU A 68 -8.41 -11.93 5.66
CA GLU A 68 -9.29 -12.96 5.10
C GLU A 68 -10.50 -12.40 4.35
N GLN A 69 -10.89 -11.15 4.62
CA GLN A 69 -11.93 -10.46 3.85
C GLN A 69 -11.38 -9.89 2.54
N MET A 70 -10.07 -9.78 2.37
CA MET A 70 -9.42 -9.34 1.14
C MET A 70 -8.83 -10.50 0.33
N LEU A 71 -8.23 -11.47 1.02
CA LEU A 71 -7.52 -12.64 0.49
C LEU A 71 -8.26 -13.89 1.00
N THR A 72 -9.06 -14.48 0.13
CA THR A 72 -9.94 -15.61 0.46
C THR A 72 -9.28 -16.96 0.20
N GLY A 73 -9.53 -17.92 1.10
CA GLY A 73 -9.07 -19.30 0.96
C GLY A 73 -7.56 -19.49 1.21
N ALA A 74 -7.12 -20.76 1.24
CA ALA A 74 -5.72 -21.11 1.50
C ALA A 74 -4.74 -20.59 0.42
N ASP A 75 -5.23 -20.34 -0.80
CA ASP A 75 -4.44 -19.85 -1.92
C ASP A 75 -4.39 -18.30 -1.99
N GLY A 76 -5.08 -17.63 -1.05
CA GLY A 76 -5.19 -16.17 -0.97
C GLY A 76 -5.77 -15.53 -2.22
N ALA A 77 -6.82 -16.14 -2.79
CA ALA A 77 -7.54 -15.59 -3.93
C ALA A 77 -8.19 -14.26 -3.51
N PRO A 78 -7.86 -13.12 -4.14
CA PRO A 78 -8.38 -11.85 -3.71
C PRO A 78 -9.89 -11.80 -4.00
N ILE A 79 -10.62 -11.09 -3.15
CA ILE A 79 -11.94 -10.64 -3.54
C ILE A 79 -11.82 -9.82 -4.84
N GLY A 80 -12.82 -9.93 -5.72
CA GLY A 80 -12.78 -9.18 -6.99
C GLY A 80 -12.61 -7.68 -6.73
N PHE A 81 -11.86 -6.97 -7.59
CA PHE A 81 -11.54 -5.55 -7.43
C PHE A 81 -12.77 -4.65 -7.20
N HIS A 82 -13.94 -5.03 -7.74
CA HIS A 82 -15.19 -4.34 -7.44
C HIS A 82 -15.57 -4.44 -5.95
N ALA A 83 -15.53 -5.64 -5.38
CA ALA A 83 -15.82 -5.89 -3.98
C ALA A 83 -14.78 -5.23 -3.07
N LEU A 84 -13.49 -5.31 -3.43
CA LEU A 84 -12.42 -4.65 -2.69
C LEU A 84 -12.65 -3.14 -2.62
N ARG A 85 -12.84 -2.49 -3.78
CA ARG A 85 -13.10 -1.05 -3.82
C ARG A 85 -14.40 -0.66 -3.12
N TRP A 86 -15.40 -1.55 -3.11
CA TRP A 86 -16.59 -1.37 -2.28
C TRP A 86 -16.22 -1.34 -0.79
N ALA A 87 -15.48 -2.33 -0.31
CA ALA A 87 -15.04 -2.43 1.08
C ALA A 87 -14.20 -1.21 1.49
N LEU A 88 -13.22 -0.81 0.68
CA LEU A 88 -12.41 0.40 0.93
C LEU A 88 -13.30 1.66 1.04
N GLY A 89 -14.33 1.78 0.19
CA GLY A 89 -15.30 2.88 0.29
C GLY A 89 -16.19 2.83 1.54
N THR A 90 -16.49 1.65 2.09
CA THR A 90 -17.20 1.51 3.39
C THR A 90 -16.33 1.89 4.60
N LEU A 91 -15.02 1.95 4.40
CA LEU A 91 -14.07 2.45 5.39
C LEU A 91 -13.80 3.95 5.19
N GLY A 92 -14.46 4.63 4.26
CA GLY A 92 -14.20 6.04 3.97
C GLY A 92 -12.81 6.30 3.34
N LEU A 93 -12.20 5.29 2.70
CA LEU A 93 -10.96 5.48 1.94
C LEU A 93 -11.27 6.06 0.56
N THR A 94 -10.41 6.96 0.10
CA THR A 94 -10.57 7.64 -1.20
C THR A 94 -9.57 7.14 -2.24
N GLY A 95 -8.45 6.59 -1.76
CA GLY A 95 -7.29 6.25 -2.58
C GLY A 95 -6.22 7.34 -2.63
N ALA A 96 -6.47 8.54 -2.09
CA ALA A 96 -5.50 9.64 -2.09
C ALA A 96 -4.59 9.67 -0.86
N GLU A 97 -5.05 9.13 0.26
CA GLU A 97 -4.29 9.03 1.50
C GLU A 97 -3.12 8.03 1.41
N THR A 98 -2.07 8.28 2.19
CA THR A 98 -1.07 7.25 2.49
C THR A 98 -1.72 6.21 3.40
N LEU A 99 -1.78 4.95 2.96
CA LEU A 99 -2.37 3.87 3.71
C LEU A 99 -1.29 3.00 4.35
N VAL A 100 -1.33 2.82 5.66
CA VAL A 100 -0.48 1.87 6.38
C VAL A 100 -1.25 0.59 6.65
N ILE A 101 -0.74 -0.53 6.15
CA ILE A 101 -1.21 -1.87 6.48
C ILE A 101 -0.58 -2.28 7.81
N TYR A 102 -1.44 -2.54 8.80
CA TYR A 102 -1.07 -2.99 10.12
C TYR A 102 -1.46 -4.45 10.31
N GLN A 103 -0.48 -5.30 10.59
CA GLN A 103 -0.65 -6.76 10.71
C GLN A 103 -0.57 -7.26 12.16
N GLY A 104 -0.06 -6.44 13.08
CA GLY A 104 0.36 -6.84 14.43
C GLY A 104 1.21 -8.12 14.44
N ASP A 105 1.06 -8.93 15.48
CA ASP A 105 1.84 -10.17 15.65
C ASP A 105 1.11 -11.43 15.18
N THR A 106 -0.15 -11.30 14.74
CA THR A 106 -1.03 -12.46 14.43
C THR A 106 -1.13 -12.78 12.95
N VAL A 107 -0.84 -11.81 12.07
CA VAL A 107 -0.91 -11.97 10.61
C VAL A 107 0.49 -12.12 10.03
N ALA A 108 0.67 -13.05 9.10
CA ALA A 108 1.98 -13.33 8.51
C ALA A 108 2.46 -12.16 7.62
N PRO A 109 3.77 -11.83 7.62
CA PRO A 109 4.32 -10.74 6.79
C PRO A 109 3.99 -10.82 5.30
N GLU A 110 3.93 -12.03 4.74
CA GLU A 110 3.53 -12.28 3.35
C GLU A 110 2.07 -11.90 3.08
N ASP A 111 1.16 -12.12 4.03
CA ASP A 111 -0.25 -11.77 3.89
C ASP A 111 -0.43 -10.25 3.91
N ALA A 112 0.32 -9.55 4.76
CA ALA A 112 0.31 -8.09 4.79
C ALA A 112 0.89 -7.47 3.52
N ARG A 113 1.98 -8.02 2.99
CA ARG A 113 2.53 -7.60 1.69
C ARG A 113 1.56 -7.88 0.56
N ALA A 114 0.90 -9.03 0.56
CA ALA A 114 -0.09 -9.38 -0.45
C ALA A 114 -1.30 -8.43 -0.40
N ALA A 115 -1.80 -8.13 0.81
CA ALA A 115 -2.87 -7.16 1.02
C ALA A 115 -2.46 -5.75 0.56
N ALA A 116 -1.25 -5.31 0.92
CA ALA A 116 -0.70 -4.02 0.52
C ALA A 116 -0.61 -3.89 -1.00
N ALA A 117 -0.06 -4.90 -1.68
CA ALA A 117 0.01 -4.97 -3.13
C ALA A 117 -1.38 -4.94 -3.76
N LEU A 118 -2.33 -5.68 -3.22
CA LEU A 118 -3.70 -5.72 -3.74
C LEU A 118 -4.39 -4.35 -3.66
N VAL A 119 -4.25 -3.65 -2.52
CA VAL A 119 -4.81 -2.30 -2.33
C VAL A 119 -4.10 -1.26 -3.20
N TYR A 120 -2.78 -1.38 -3.36
CA TYR A 120 -2.01 -0.57 -4.31
C TYR A 120 -2.51 -0.80 -5.75
N LEU A 121 -2.65 -2.04 -6.20
CA LEU A 121 -3.21 -2.36 -7.52
C LEU A 121 -4.64 -1.81 -7.69
N ALA A 122 -5.44 -1.79 -6.62
CA ALA A 122 -6.80 -1.24 -6.62
C ALA A 122 -6.86 0.29 -6.80
N GLY A 123 -5.73 0.98 -6.68
CA GLY A 123 -5.60 2.41 -6.98
C GLY A 123 -5.11 3.29 -5.83
N GLN A 124 -4.80 2.73 -4.65
CA GLN A 124 -4.30 3.53 -3.53
C GLN A 124 -2.99 4.23 -3.90
N ALA A 125 -2.91 5.54 -3.73
CA ALA A 125 -1.79 6.36 -4.19
C ALA A 125 -0.47 5.88 -3.57
N GLU A 126 -0.47 5.68 -2.26
CA GLU A 126 0.67 5.20 -1.49
C GLU A 126 0.21 4.15 -0.46
N VAL A 127 0.94 3.05 -0.39
CA VAL A 127 0.70 1.98 0.58
C VAL A 127 2.02 1.63 1.25
N LEU A 128 1.99 1.52 2.58
CA LEU A 128 3.10 1.17 3.42
C LEU A 128 2.75 -0.06 4.25
N VAL A 129 3.72 -0.92 4.56
CA VAL A 129 3.54 -2.02 5.52
C VAL A 129 4.24 -1.66 6.82
N HIS A 130 3.54 -1.77 7.94
CA HIS A 130 4.16 -1.63 9.26
C HIS A 130 4.91 -2.93 9.62
N ALA A 131 6.17 -2.78 10.03
CA ALA A 131 7.04 -3.87 10.51
C ALA A 131 7.75 -3.53 11.83
N GLY A 132 7.22 -2.53 12.55
CA GLY A 132 7.76 -2.10 13.85
C GLY A 132 7.10 -2.82 15.02
N PRO A 133 7.40 -2.37 16.26
CA PRO A 133 6.68 -2.79 17.45
C PRO A 133 5.17 -2.56 17.34
N ALA A 134 4.42 -3.39 18.05
CA ALA A 134 2.99 -3.24 18.34
C ALA A 134 2.59 -1.77 18.57
N LEU A 135 1.57 -1.32 17.85
CA LEU A 135 1.02 0.05 17.93
C LEU A 135 -0.35 0.09 18.60
N GLU A 136 -0.87 -1.06 19.03
CA GLU A 136 -2.18 -1.16 19.63
C GLU A 136 -2.31 -0.30 20.90
N THR A 137 -3.48 0.29 21.05
CA THR A 137 -3.90 1.04 22.23
C THR A 137 -5.03 0.30 22.95
N ASP A 138 -5.49 0.81 24.08
CA ASP A 138 -6.71 0.32 24.75
C ASP A 138 -8.01 0.70 24.02
N VAL A 139 -7.91 1.37 22.86
CA VAL A 139 -9.03 1.74 22.00
C VAL A 139 -9.05 0.85 20.76
N GLY A 140 -10.22 0.33 20.45
CA GLY A 140 -10.50 -0.44 19.23
C GLY A 140 -10.53 0.40 17.97
N GLY A 141 -10.36 -0.27 16.83
CA GLY A 141 -10.44 0.35 15.51
C GLY A 141 -11.88 0.60 15.07
N ASP A 142 -12.05 1.40 14.03
CA ASP A 142 -13.35 1.66 13.43
C ASP A 142 -13.76 0.50 12.51
N GLY A 143 -14.92 -0.10 12.79
CA GLY A 143 -15.53 -1.11 11.91
C GLY A 143 -16.05 -0.52 10.60
N ARG A 144 -16.50 -1.40 9.71
CA ARG A 144 -17.06 -1.01 8.41
C ARG A 144 -18.47 -0.44 8.55
N ALA A 145 -18.74 0.68 7.87
CA ALA A 145 -20.10 1.17 7.73
C ALA A 145 -20.96 0.21 6.87
N PRO A 146 -22.27 0.07 7.16
CA PRO A 146 -23.16 -0.81 6.38
C PRO A 146 -23.48 -0.26 4.98
N TRP A 147 -23.22 1.03 4.75
CA TRP A 147 -23.23 1.67 3.43
C TRP A 147 -21.85 2.24 3.11
N ARG A 148 -21.59 2.55 1.84
CA ARG A 148 -20.38 3.27 1.45
C ARG A 148 -20.42 4.69 1.98
N GLU A 149 -19.42 5.06 2.77
CA GLU A 149 -19.23 6.45 3.19
C GLU A 149 -18.66 7.29 2.05
N VAL A 150 -17.80 6.68 1.24
CA VAL A 150 -17.17 7.31 0.07
C VAL A 150 -17.24 6.37 -1.14
N VAL A 151 -17.31 6.96 -2.34
CA VAL A 151 -17.14 6.22 -3.59
C VAL A 151 -15.64 6.15 -3.91
N TYR A 152 -15.05 4.96 -3.77
CA TYR A 152 -13.64 4.74 -4.10
C TYR A 152 -13.44 4.76 -5.63
N THR A 153 -12.98 5.90 -6.16
CA THR A 153 -12.81 6.13 -7.61
C THR A 153 -11.36 6.18 -8.08
N ALA A 154 -10.39 5.87 -7.20
CA ALA A 154 -8.99 5.92 -7.58
C ALA A 154 -8.68 5.03 -8.81
N PRO A 155 -7.84 5.49 -9.74
CA PRO A 155 -7.51 4.75 -10.94
C PRO A 155 -6.71 3.49 -10.60
N MET A 156 -7.19 2.34 -11.05
CA MET A 156 -6.49 1.06 -10.85
C MET A 156 -5.21 1.00 -11.68
N ARG A 157 -4.21 0.29 -11.16
CA ARG A 157 -2.90 0.11 -11.83
C ARG A 157 -2.91 -1.07 -12.78
N THR A 158 -3.82 -1.04 -13.75
CA THR A 158 -4.01 -2.16 -14.69
C THR A 158 -2.78 -2.46 -15.56
N GLY A 159 -1.86 -1.50 -15.72
CA GLY A 159 -0.58 -1.71 -16.42
C GLY A 159 0.38 -2.67 -15.71
N GLU A 160 0.18 -2.89 -14.42
CA GLU A 160 0.96 -3.84 -13.60
C GLU A 160 0.23 -5.19 -13.47
N MET A 161 -0.94 -5.34 -14.12
CA MET A 161 -1.74 -6.56 -14.05
C MET A 161 -1.74 -7.27 -15.39
N THR A 162 -1.55 -8.59 -15.38
CA THR A 162 -1.65 -9.42 -16.58
C THR A 162 -2.63 -10.56 -16.35
N ILE A 163 -3.24 -11.07 -17.43
CA ILE A 163 -4.07 -12.29 -17.35
C ILE A 163 -3.26 -13.45 -17.93
N ALA A 164 -3.16 -14.54 -17.17
CA ALA A 164 -2.49 -15.77 -17.57
C ALA A 164 -3.44 -16.97 -17.41
N ALA A 165 -3.32 -17.96 -18.29
CA ALA A 165 -4.18 -19.14 -18.26
C ALA A 165 -3.93 -20.01 -17.01
N ALA A 166 -2.67 -20.18 -16.61
CA ALA A 166 -2.26 -20.94 -15.43
C ALA A 166 -0.98 -20.33 -14.85
N PRO A 167 -1.07 -19.22 -14.10
CA PRO A 167 0.09 -18.64 -13.46
C PRO A 167 0.67 -19.60 -12.41
N ALA A 168 2.01 -19.61 -12.27
CA ALA A 168 2.68 -20.42 -11.26
C ALA A 168 2.53 -19.83 -9.85
N GLY A 169 2.46 -20.70 -8.85
CA GLY A 169 2.34 -20.31 -7.44
C GLY A 169 0.97 -19.75 -7.07
N SER A 170 0.79 -19.47 -5.78
CA SER A 170 -0.45 -18.84 -5.31
C SER A 170 -0.53 -17.38 -5.76
N LEU A 171 -1.73 -16.79 -5.77
CA LEU A 171 -1.87 -15.36 -6.04
C LEU A 171 -1.31 -14.53 -4.89
N ARG A 172 -1.46 -15.00 -3.65
CA ARG A 172 -0.84 -14.39 -2.48
C ARG A 172 0.68 -14.23 -2.67
N ASP A 173 1.38 -15.30 -3.01
CA ASP A 173 2.84 -15.26 -3.12
C ASP A 173 3.27 -14.27 -4.20
N ARG A 174 2.57 -14.26 -5.35
CA ARG A 174 2.83 -13.30 -6.44
C ARG A 174 2.56 -11.85 -6.05
N LEU A 175 1.53 -11.59 -5.24
CA LEU A 175 1.26 -10.25 -4.71
C LEU A 175 2.37 -9.83 -3.72
N SER A 176 2.79 -10.74 -2.83
CA SER A 176 3.89 -10.49 -1.88
C SER A 176 5.22 -10.25 -2.60
N ASP A 177 5.53 -11.03 -3.63
CA ASP A 177 6.73 -10.86 -4.47
C ASP A 177 6.69 -9.51 -5.19
N PHE A 178 5.55 -9.16 -5.79
CA PHE A 178 5.35 -7.86 -6.41
C PHE A 178 5.54 -6.71 -5.43
N ALA A 179 5.05 -6.83 -4.18
CA ALA A 179 5.19 -5.77 -3.18
C ALA A 179 6.64 -5.35 -2.95
N THR A 180 7.57 -6.31 -3.02
CA THR A 180 9.00 -6.09 -2.73
C THR A 180 9.89 -6.00 -3.98
N GLY A 181 9.50 -6.63 -5.09
CA GLY A 181 10.28 -6.70 -6.33
C GLY A 181 9.72 -5.87 -7.49
N GLY A 182 8.45 -5.45 -7.43
CA GLY A 182 7.75 -4.75 -8.51
C GLY A 182 7.43 -5.63 -9.72
N GLY A 183 7.34 -5.02 -10.90
CA GLY A 183 7.03 -5.71 -12.15
C GLY A 183 5.52 -5.82 -12.41
N SER A 184 5.04 -7.03 -12.70
CA SER A 184 3.62 -7.27 -12.98
C SER A 184 3.09 -8.48 -12.23
N VAL A 185 1.85 -8.40 -11.75
CA VAL A 185 1.12 -9.50 -11.12
C VAL A 185 0.24 -10.16 -12.18
N ALA A 186 0.47 -11.46 -12.41
CA ALA A 186 -0.46 -12.23 -13.21
C ALA A 186 -1.75 -12.52 -12.41
N PHE A 187 -2.88 -12.66 -13.08
CA PHE A 187 -4.14 -13.14 -12.51
C PHE A 187 -4.62 -14.30 -13.37
N ALA A 188 -5.28 -15.28 -12.75
CA ALA A 188 -5.87 -16.38 -13.49
C ALA A 188 -7.02 -15.87 -14.37
N ALA A 189 -7.20 -16.47 -15.55
CA ALA A 189 -8.34 -16.18 -16.40
C ALA A 189 -9.64 -16.64 -15.71
N PRO A 190 -10.78 -15.94 -15.92
CA PRO A 190 -12.05 -16.38 -15.37
C PRO A 190 -12.42 -17.77 -15.90
N GLY A 191 -12.72 -18.72 -15.00
CA GLY A 191 -13.19 -20.06 -15.36
C GLY A 191 -12.10 -21.14 -15.53
N SER A 192 -10.87 -20.89 -15.09
CA SER A 192 -9.84 -21.92 -14.87
C SER A 192 -10.05 -22.67 -13.57
#